data_AF-A0A847N4V2-F1
#
_entry.id   AF-A0A847N4V2-F1
#
_cell.length_a   1.000
_cell.length_b   1.000
_cell.length_c   1.000
_cell.angle_alpha   90.00
_cell.angle_beta   90.00
_cell.angle_gamma   90.00
#
_symmetry.space_group_name_H-M   'P 1'
#
loop_
_entity.id
_entity.type
_entity.pdbx_description
1 polymer ?
#
loop_
_entity_poly.entity_id
_entity_poly.type
_entity_poly.pdbx_seq_one_letter_code
_entity_poly.pdbx_strand_id
1 'polypeptide(L)'
;MFLFRFVFKLIKYIFVFLLILLILPITLLGFMYKNEAPKIENYQEIQSIEESVAISLDDFLKSTTQDKLVVGVEGDNINATIKEMFIKMSAENPTFNPNYLNPDVEEKDSKYAAKLANNMVGFKGAWLEYNQDTIILKTSADIELASFLVYKTSLRVEITVIEENDIITLTVKKISIGNLSANWIYNLARTGLIKLQNIDLSQMINEKLPVGHFDAEKRVLTVSRQELYSFLETAGNDDQNMAMLMELIRTIDILNIHIGESKMGLEIALGKLKAMLELNEDIRHLETQEEVFQVIKGQLASILISALSPDADEYVNLDIREKELNEILNYYLNQETLLEKDLPLGSKNFKLTMKPILTKLETGVMKLSIRFELANQEDDNFIAEIVVNVLPKPSTQNPADLIFEVTSIDIGETNIQTTSELWINLQQILKDALTSDKIVVEENEIILKDFMSEFVQTGTTVEEILVLNGKLRFKIKPENQATLNEIKNEIKDILDIINNDANNEFDIDTTAPVEDILDYVNELDETQKEELYETIANELQDKGIDLSDILAALGQTP
;
A
#
# COMPACT_ATOMS: atom_id res chain seq x y z
N MET A 1 67.39 14.57 58.31
CA MET A 1 66.53 13.42 57.95
C MET A 1 65.20 13.81 57.29
N PHE A 2 64.47 14.81 57.81
CA PHE A 2 63.21 15.31 57.23
C PHE A 2 63.39 15.97 55.84
N LEU A 3 64.38 16.86 55.70
CA LEU A 3 64.68 17.56 54.44
C LEU A 3 64.99 16.59 53.29
N PHE A 4 65.78 15.54 53.56
CA PHE A 4 66.14 14.51 52.58
C PHE A 4 64.91 13.68 52.14
N ARG A 5 64.03 13.31 53.08
CA ARG A 5 62.76 12.61 52.77
C ARG A 5 61.78 13.50 51.98
N PHE A 6 61.76 14.80 52.25
CA PHE A 6 60.92 15.76 51.53
C PHE A 6 61.41 15.98 50.09
N VAL A 7 62.71 16.24 49.91
CA VAL A 7 63.34 16.42 48.59
C VAL A 7 63.22 15.15 47.75
N PHE A 8 63.44 13.97 48.33
CA PHE A 8 63.28 12.69 47.61
C PHE A 8 61.82 12.42 47.22
N LYS A 9 60.84 12.75 48.07
CA LYS A 9 59.41 12.69 47.70
C LYS A 9 59.10 13.64 46.55
N LEU A 10 59.59 14.87 46.59
CA LEU A 10 59.37 15.87 45.55
C LEU A 10 60.01 15.46 44.20
N ILE A 11 61.24 14.96 44.22
CA ILE A 11 61.90 14.38 43.03
C ILE A 11 61.12 13.19 42.49
N LYS A 12 60.62 12.29 43.36
CA LYS A 12 59.77 11.17 42.95
C LYS A 12 58.49 11.66 42.26
N TYR A 13 57.83 12.69 42.78
CA TYR A 13 56.62 13.24 42.16
C TYR A 13 56.90 13.93 40.82
N ILE A 14 58.02 14.66 40.70
CA ILE A 14 58.45 15.25 39.41
C ILE A 14 58.77 14.15 38.40
N PHE A 15 59.46 13.08 38.82
CA PHE A 15 59.78 11.96 37.94
C PHE A 15 58.53 11.21 37.48
N VAL A 16 57.57 10.95 38.38
CA VAL A 16 56.26 10.37 38.03
C VAL A 16 55.50 11.29 37.08
N PHE A 17 55.53 12.60 37.29
CA PHE A 17 54.91 13.57 36.39
C PHE A 17 55.54 13.58 35.00
N LEU A 18 56.87 13.57 34.91
CA LEU A 18 57.61 13.45 33.64
C LEU A 18 57.32 12.12 32.94
N LEU A 19 57.21 11.02 33.71
CA LEU A 19 56.85 9.72 33.18
C LEU A 19 55.43 9.73 32.61
N ILE A 20 54.46 10.35 33.30
CA ILE A 20 53.10 10.52 32.80
C ILE A 20 53.09 11.36 31.52
N LEU A 21 53.82 12.48 31.49
CA LEU A 21 53.94 13.32 30.29
C LEU A 21 54.55 12.59 29.09
N LEU A 22 55.44 11.63 29.34
CA LEU A 22 56.08 10.83 28.28
C LEU A 22 55.19 9.66 27.83
N ILE A 23 54.47 9.02 28.75
CA ILE A 23 53.58 7.88 28.46
C ILE A 23 52.28 8.37 27.80
N LEU A 24 51.75 9.53 28.21
CA LEU A 24 50.44 10.02 27.77
C LEU A 24 50.31 10.12 26.23
N PRO A 25 51.27 10.72 25.48
CA PRO A 25 51.20 10.77 24.02
C PRO A 25 51.27 9.38 23.38
N ILE A 26 52.08 8.47 23.93
CA ILE A 26 52.22 7.09 23.44
C ILE A 26 50.91 6.32 23.66
N THR A 27 50.28 6.47 24.83
CA THR A 27 48.97 5.86 25.11
C THR A 27 47.87 6.44 24.23
N LEU A 28 47.90 7.75 23.96
CA LEU A 28 46.94 8.41 23.09
C LEU A 28 47.06 7.91 21.64
N LEU A 29 48.29 7.79 21.12
CA LEU A 29 48.57 7.14 19.84
C LEU A 29 48.13 5.67 19.84
N GLY A 30 48.32 4.94 20.96
CA GLY A 30 47.81 3.58 21.12
C GLY A 30 46.28 3.50 21.01
N PHE A 31 45.55 4.43 21.63
CA PHE A 31 44.09 4.50 21.53
C PHE A 31 43.62 4.95 20.14
N MET A 32 44.37 5.81 19.45
CA MET A 32 44.05 6.24 18.09
C MET A 32 44.47 5.22 17.02
N TYR A 33 45.21 4.17 17.39
CA TYR A 33 45.64 3.15 16.44
C TYR A 33 44.48 2.25 16.04
N LYS A 34 44.24 2.13 14.74
CA LYS A 34 43.34 1.13 14.17
C LYS A 34 43.68 0.89 12.71
N ASN A 35 43.87 -0.38 12.35
CA ASN A 35 44.09 -0.80 10.97
C ASN A 35 42.77 -1.23 10.36
N GLU A 36 42.18 -0.35 9.54
CA GLU A 36 40.99 -0.66 8.74
C GLU A 36 41.30 -0.39 7.27
N ALA A 37 40.61 -1.10 6.39
CA ALA A 37 40.68 -0.94 4.95
C ALA A 37 39.30 -1.23 4.36
N PRO A 38 38.95 -0.65 3.20
CA PRO A 38 37.73 -0.99 2.48
C PRO A 38 37.71 -2.49 2.11
N LYS A 39 36.54 -3.13 2.15
CA LYS A 39 36.35 -4.54 1.77
C LYS A 39 35.99 -4.66 0.29
N ILE A 40 36.99 -4.46 -0.56
CA ILE A 40 36.82 -4.24 -2.00
C ILE A 40 36.39 -5.52 -2.74
N GLU A 41 36.70 -6.69 -2.19
CA GLU A 41 36.34 -8.01 -2.73
C GLU A 41 34.83 -8.22 -2.84
N ASN A 42 34.04 -7.42 -2.11
CA ASN A 42 32.59 -7.50 -2.09
C ASN A 42 31.91 -6.54 -3.07
N TYR A 43 32.66 -5.64 -3.74
CA TYR A 43 32.05 -4.66 -4.63
C TYR A 43 31.61 -5.36 -5.92
N GLN A 44 30.32 -5.69 -6.02
CA GLN A 44 29.72 -6.27 -7.21
C GLN A 44 29.64 -5.25 -8.35
N GLU A 45 29.29 -5.71 -9.57
CA GLU A 45 28.88 -4.81 -10.64
C GLU A 45 27.71 -3.94 -10.16
N ILE A 46 27.78 -2.65 -10.46
CA ILE A 46 26.76 -1.67 -10.09
C ILE A 46 25.46 -2.10 -10.77
N GLN A 47 24.55 -2.72 -10.01
CA GLN A 47 23.20 -3.01 -10.49
C GLN A 47 22.44 -1.71 -10.70
N SER A 48 21.64 -1.65 -11.77
CA SER A 48 20.76 -0.49 -11.97
C SER A 48 19.69 -0.44 -10.89
N ILE A 49 19.20 0.76 -10.59
CA ILE A 49 18.09 0.95 -9.64
C ILE A 49 16.86 0.19 -10.12
N GLU A 50 16.60 0.20 -11.43
CA GLU A 50 15.49 -0.52 -12.06
C GLU A 50 15.56 -2.03 -11.79
N GLU A 51 16.73 -2.64 -11.95
CA GLU A 51 16.95 -4.07 -11.63
C GLU A 51 16.76 -4.34 -10.14
N SER A 52 17.23 -3.44 -9.28
CA SER A 52 17.07 -3.56 -7.81
C SER A 52 15.59 -3.50 -7.39
N VAL A 53 14.80 -2.63 -8.03
CA VAL A 53 13.35 -2.56 -7.82
C VAL A 53 12.69 -3.85 -8.30
N ALA A 54 13.06 -4.34 -9.49
CA ALA A 54 12.53 -5.57 -10.05
C ALA A 54 12.76 -6.78 -9.14
N ILE A 55 13.99 -6.96 -8.64
CA ILE A 55 14.31 -8.03 -7.69
C ILE A 55 13.52 -7.88 -6.40
N SER A 56 13.48 -6.67 -5.83
CA SER A 56 12.77 -6.42 -4.57
C SER A 56 11.26 -6.68 -4.68
N LEU A 57 10.67 -6.33 -5.83
CA LEU A 57 9.25 -6.57 -6.11
C LEU A 57 8.95 -8.06 -6.30
N ASP A 58 9.81 -8.79 -7.01
CA ASP A 58 9.67 -10.24 -7.17
C ASP A 58 9.80 -10.99 -5.84
N ASP A 59 10.76 -10.59 -5.00
CA ASP A 59 10.94 -11.15 -3.65
C ASP A 59 9.72 -10.87 -2.75
N PHE A 60 9.12 -9.69 -2.89
CA PHE A 60 7.89 -9.33 -2.17
C PHE A 60 6.72 -10.23 -2.61
N LEU A 61 6.51 -10.40 -3.92
CA LEU A 61 5.43 -11.23 -4.45
C LEU A 61 5.58 -12.71 -4.04
N LYS A 62 6.80 -13.24 -4.04
CA LYS A 62 7.12 -14.62 -3.60
C LYS A 62 6.86 -14.87 -2.11
N SER A 63 6.82 -13.81 -1.31
CA SER A 63 6.73 -13.94 0.15
C SER A 63 5.30 -13.83 0.64
N THR A 64 4.75 -14.94 1.14
CA THR A 64 3.40 -14.99 1.72
C THR A 64 3.25 -14.24 3.05
N THR A 65 4.36 -13.80 3.64
CA THR A 65 4.41 -13.13 4.95
C THR A 65 4.99 -11.72 4.91
N GLN A 66 5.38 -11.20 3.74
CA GLN A 66 5.94 -9.85 3.65
C GLN A 66 4.83 -8.85 3.33
N ASP A 67 4.67 -7.87 4.20
CA ASP A 67 3.74 -6.75 4.01
C ASP A 67 4.44 -5.48 3.52
N LYS A 68 5.75 -5.57 3.27
CA LYS A 68 6.63 -4.41 3.04
C LYS A 68 7.55 -4.69 1.87
N LEU A 69 7.45 -3.87 0.84
CA LEU A 69 8.39 -3.81 -0.26
C LEU A 69 9.54 -2.89 0.13
N VAL A 70 10.76 -3.41 0.21
CA VAL A 70 11.94 -2.59 0.50
C VAL A 70 12.77 -2.42 -0.75
N VAL A 71 12.66 -1.24 -1.36
CA VAL A 71 13.49 -0.83 -2.51
C VAL A 71 14.69 -0.08 -1.98
N GLY A 72 15.88 -0.67 -2.10
CA GLY A 72 17.08 -0.05 -1.56
C GLY A 72 18.32 -0.33 -2.38
N VAL A 73 19.37 0.41 -2.04
CA VAL A 73 20.70 0.22 -2.59
C VAL A 73 21.54 -0.51 -1.55
N GLU A 74 22.20 -1.59 -1.98
CA GLU A 74 23.14 -2.31 -1.14
C GLU A 74 24.37 -1.46 -0.83
N GLY A 75 24.93 -1.63 0.37
CA GLY A 75 26.14 -0.91 0.79
C GLY A 75 27.33 -1.14 -0.12
N ASP A 76 27.43 -2.34 -0.71
CA ASP A 76 28.50 -2.66 -1.65
C ASP A 76 28.38 -1.88 -2.96
N ASN A 77 27.16 -1.65 -3.47
CA ASN A 77 26.91 -0.80 -4.65
C ASN A 77 27.26 0.68 -4.38
N ILE A 78 26.92 1.19 -3.19
CA ILE A 78 27.30 2.55 -2.80
C ILE A 78 28.83 2.66 -2.64
N ASN A 79 29.46 1.66 -2.05
CA ASN A 79 30.91 1.62 -1.90
C ASN A 79 31.65 1.53 -3.25
N ALA A 80 31.08 0.81 -4.22
CA ALA A 80 31.56 0.81 -5.61
C ALA A 80 31.47 2.21 -6.24
N THR A 81 30.35 2.93 -6.02
CA THR A 81 30.16 4.31 -6.50
C THR A 81 31.17 5.28 -5.86
N ILE A 82 31.43 5.16 -4.56
CA ILE A 82 32.44 5.95 -3.84
C ILE A 82 33.84 5.68 -4.40
N LYS A 83 34.17 4.42 -4.71
CA LYS A 83 35.43 4.06 -5.39
C LYS A 83 35.55 4.78 -6.74
N GLU A 84 34.53 4.72 -7.58
CA GLU A 84 34.53 5.40 -8.88
C GLU A 84 34.67 6.92 -8.76
N MET A 85 34.04 7.52 -7.75
CA MET A 85 34.18 8.94 -7.47
C MET A 85 35.65 9.31 -7.21
N PHE A 86 36.37 8.55 -6.37
CA PHE A 86 37.79 8.81 -6.13
C PHE A 86 38.65 8.65 -7.39
N ILE A 87 38.32 7.68 -8.25
CA ILE A 87 38.99 7.50 -9.54
C ILE A 87 38.74 8.70 -10.45
N LYS A 88 37.49 9.17 -10.57
CA LYS A 88 37.14 10.36 -11.37
C LYS A 88 37.86 11.61 -10.88
N MET A 89 37.91 11.83 -9.56
CA MET A 89 38.64 12.97 -8.98
C MET A 89 40.13 12.96 -9.30
N SER A 90 40.75 11.80 -9.56
CA SER A 90 42.15 11.73 -9.99
C SER A 90 42.40 12.32 -11.38
N ALA A 91 41.39 12.35 -12.25
CA ALA A 91 41.48 13.01 -13.54
C ALA A 91 41.54 14.54 -13.41
N GLU A 92 40.93 15.08 -12.35
CA GLU A 92 40.81 16.53 -12.11
C GLU A 92 41.87 17.07 -11.13
N ASN A 93 42.40 16.21 -10.25
CA ASN A 93 43.34 16.61 -9.21
C ASN A 93 44.48 15.60 -9.03
N PRO A 94 45.75 16.00 -9.27
CA PRO A 94 46.92 15.11 -9.21
C PRO A 94 47.26 14.59 -7.81
N THR A 95 46.58 15.07 -6.77
CA THR A 95 46.72 14.58 -5.39
C THR A 95 46.06 13.21 -5.19
N PHE A 96 45.07 12.88 -6.02
CA PHE A 96 44.38 11.59 -6.01
C PHE A 96 45.09 10.60 -6.93
N ASN A 97 44.99 9.32 -6.58
CA ASN A 97 45.70 8.24 -7.25
C ASN A 97 44.83 7.62 -8.36
N PRO A 98 45.23 7.70 -9.64
CA PRO A 98 44.50 7.08 -10.74
C PRO A 98 44.54 5.54 -10.70
N ASN A 99 45.50 4.97 -9.97
CA ASN A 99 45.64 3.52 -9.80
C ASN A 99 44.92 2.99 -8.54
N TYR A 100 44.08 3.81 -7.90
CA TYR A 100 43.42 3.44 -6.65
C TYR A 100 42.57 2.17 -6.82
N LEU A 101 42.92 1.14 -6.05
CA LEU A 101 42.32 -0.20 -6.05
C LEU A 101 42.30 -0.85 -7.45
N ASN A 102 43.28 -0.53 -8.29
CA ASN A 102 43.51 -1.20 -9.56
C ASN A 102 44.23 -2.54 -9.31
N PRO A 103 43.62 -3.70 -9.68
CA PRO A 103 44.21 -5.02 -9.45
C PRO A 103 45.48 -5.28 -10.28
N ASP A 104 45.69 -4.53 -11.36
CA ASP A 104 46.84 -4.69 -12.27
C ASP A 104 48.09 -3.92 -11.80
N VAL A 105 48.01 -3.21 -10.67
CA VAL A 105 49.07 -2.36 -10.11
C VAL A 105 49.49 -2.89 -8.75
N GLU A 106 50.80 -2.83 -8.44
CA GLU A 106 51.33 -3.27 -7.14
C GLU A 106 50.57 -2.64 -5.96
N GLU A 107 50.26 -3.44 -4.92
CA GLU A 107 49.46 -3.04 -3.77
C GLU A 107 49.94 -1.72 -3.13
N LYS A 108 51.27 -1.51 -3.08
CA LYS A 108 51.88 -0.30 -2.52
C LYS A 108 51.45 0.98 -3.24
N ASP A 109 51.11 0.86 -4.53
CA ASP A 109 50.78 1.96 -5.42
C ASP A 109 49.27 2.01 -5.74
N SER A 110 48.50 0.98 -5.44
CA SER A 110 47.04 0.96 -5.62
C SER A 110 46.24 1.17 -4.33
N LYS A 111 46.79 0.91 -3.14
CA LYS A 111 46.02 0.94 -1.88
C LYS A 111 45.56 2.30 -1.34
N TYR A 112 46.07 3.41 -1.88
CA TYR A 112 45.73 4.76 -1.40
C TYR A 112 44.94 5.54 -2.45
N ALA A 113 43.82 6.12 -2.06
CA ALA A 113 43.02 7.00 -2.89
C ALA A 113 43.71 8.36 -3.09
N ALA A 114 44.48 8.82 -2.10
CA ALA A 114 45.29 10.03 -2.20
C ALA A 114 46.58 9.92 -1.38
N LYS A 115 47.65 10.56 -1.85
CA LYS A 115 48.91 10.71 -1.11
C LYS A 115 49.06 12.19 -0.75
N LEU A 116 48.99 12.50 0.55
CA LEU A 116 49.02 13.86 1.10
C LEU A 116 50.34 14.14 1.81
N ALA A 117 50.61 15.42 2.07
CA ALA A 117 51.77 15.88 2.84
C ALA A 117 53.10 15.27 2.36
N ASN A 118 53.45 15.50 1.08
CA ASN A 118 54.67 14.96 0.45
C ASN A 118 54.81 13.43 0.59
N ASN A 119 53.74 12.69 0.33
CA ASN A 119 53.65 11.23 0.46
C ASN A 119 53.75 10.67 1.89
N MET A 120 53.82 11.53 2.92
CA MET A 120 53.87 11.06 4.32
C MET A 120 52.52 10.52 4.81
N VAL A 121 51.41 10.87 4.16
CA VAL A 121 50.07 10.41 4.54
C VAL A 121 49.40 9.73 3.35
N GLY A 122 49.18 8.43 3.46
CA GLY A 122 48.41 7.64 2.50
C GLY A 122 46.95 7.52 2.95
N PHE A 123 46.05 8.26 2.30
CA PHE A 123 44.61 8.16 2.54
C PHE A 123 44.06 6.95 1.80
N LYS A 124 43.48 5.98 2.53
CA LYS A 124 42.99 4.72 1.96
C LYS A 124 41.60 4.80 1.32
N GLY A 125 40.97 5.97 1.32
CA GLY A 125 39.60 6.15 0.84
C GLY A 125 38.56 6.20 1.96
N ALA A 126 37.29 6.24 1.56
CA ALA A 126 36.13 6.21 2.43
C ALA A 126 35.16 5.11 1.98
N TRP A 127 34.40 4.55 2.92
CA TRP A 127 33.38 3.54 2.66
C TRP A 127 32.32 3.57 3.76
N LEU A 128 31.18 2.96 3.48
CA LEU A 128 30.03 2.83 4.37
C LEU A 128 29.86 1.38 4.81
N GLU A 129 29.37 1.21 6.03
CA GLU A 129 28.80 -0.04 6.54
C GLU A 129 27.42 0.26 7.10
N TYR A 130 26.48 -0.63 6.84
CA TYR A 130 25.16 -0.60 7.47
C TYR A 130 25.13 -1.56 8.66
N ASN A 131 24.31 -1.23 9.65
CA ASN A 131 24.03 -2.09 10.78
C ASN A 131 22.68 -1.68 11.36
N GLN A 132 21.62 -2.36 10.92
CA GLN A 132 20.24 -2.05 11.30
C GLN A 132 20.00 -0.55 11.13
N ASP A 133 19.74 0.19 12.22
CA ASP A 133 19.40 1.60 12.20
C ASP A 133 20.60 2.56 12.13
N THR A 134 21.80 2.04 11.88
CA THR A 134 23.04 2.83 11.90
C THR A 134 23.80 2.76 10.58
N ILE A 135 24.07 3.94 10.03
CA ILE A 135 25.01 4.14 8.93
C ILE A 135 26.37 4.48 9.53
N ILE A 136 27.39 3.72 9.15
CA ILE A 136 28.75 3.90 9.65
C ILE A 136 29.65 4.34 8.51
N LEU A 137 29.99 5.63 8.49
CA LEU A 137 31.00 6.15 7.59
C LEU A 137 32.40 5.88 8.16
N LYS A 138 33.25 5.25 7.37
CA LYS A 138 34.63 4.94 7.71
C LYS A 138 35.59 5.55 6.71
N THR A 139 36.74 5.94 7.23
CA THR A 139 37.92 6.23 6.43
C THR A 139 39.18 5.84 7.19
N SER A 140 40.27 5.53 6.49
CA SER A 140 41.55 5.20 7.12
C SER A 140 42.71 5.90 6.44
N ALA A 141 43.75 6.18 7.21
CA ALA A 141 44.99 6.73 6.74
C ALA A 141 46.18 5.99 7.35
N ASP A 142 47.23 5.84 6.54
CA ASP A 142 48.55 5.39 6.95
C ASP A 142 49.48 6.61 6.98
N ILE A 143 50.18 6.83 8.09
CA ILE A 143 51.11 7.94 8.30
C ILE A 143 52.52 7.37 8.40
N GLU A 144 53.37 7.73 7.44
CA GLU A 144 54.78 7.38 7.45
C GLU A 144 55.54 8.33 8.39
N LEU A 145 55.97 7.80 9.55
CA LEU A 145 56.71 8.56 10.55
C LEU A 145 58.23 8.49 10.33
N ALA A 146 58.68 7.39 9.74
CA ALA A 146 60.06 7.15 9.30
C ALA A 146 60.02 6.07 8.19
N SER A 147 61.12 5.91 7.43
CA SER A 147 61.20 4.97 6.29
C SER A 147 60.92 3.50 6.62
N PHE A 148 60.80 3.13 7.90
CA PHE A 148 60.48 1.78 8.37
C PHE A 148 59.24 1.72 9.28
N LEU A 149 58.59 2.85 9.57
CA LEU A 149 57.49 2.93 10.54
C LEU A 149 56.27 3.62 9.95
N VAL A 150 55.21 2.84 9.75
CA VAL A 150 53.90 3.31 9.29
C VAL A 150 52.88 3.18 10.41
N TYR A 151 52.38 4.32 10.89
CA TYR A 151 51.31 4.39 11.86
C TYR A 151 49.94 4.34 11.17
N LYS A 152 48.99 3.59 11.71
CA LYS A 152 47.68 3.36 11.08
C LYS A 152 46.55 3.88 11.97
N THR A 153 45.65 4.64 11.37
CA THR A 153 44.49 5.20 12.06
C THR A 153 43.24 5.10 11.18
N SER A 154 42.07 5.16 11.80
CA SER A 154 40.81 5.31 11.09
C SER A 154 39.94 6.37 11.75
N LEU A 155 39.05 6.97 10.98
CA LEU A 155 37.97 7.82 11.46
C LEU A 155 36.65 7.10 11.19
N ARG A 156 35.83 6.98 12.23
CA ARG A 156 34.50 6.36 12.17
C ARG A 156 33.45 7.37 12.61
N VAL A 157 32.43 7.57 11.80
CA VAL A 157 31.25 8.39 12.10
C VAL A 157 30.04 7.47 12.10
N GLU A 158 29.41 7.30 13.25
CA GLU A 158 28.19 6.51 13.42
C GLU A 158 26.99 7.47 13.40
N ILE A 159 26.11 7.25 12.42
CA ILE A 159 24.89 8.03 12.18
C ILE A 159 23.72 7.11 12.46
N THR A 160 22.84 7.49 13.38
CA THR A 160 21.60 6.77 13.65
C THR A 160 20.46 7.50 12.96
N VAL A 161 19.53 6.74 12.38
CA VAL A 161 18.32 7.27 11.75
C VAL A 161 17.13 6.99 12.67
N ILE A 162 16.34 8.03 12.92
CA ILE A 162 15.15 7.98 13.75
C ILE A 162 14.01 8.62 12.94
N GLU A 163 12.88 7.94 12.87
CA GLU A 163 11.67 8.44 12.20
C GLU A 163 10.57 8.67 13.24
N GLU A 164 10.15 9.93 13.39
CA GLU A 164 9.10 10.34 14.34
C GLU A 164 8.26 11.46 13.73
N ASN A 165 6.92 11.36 13.80
CA ASN A 165 5.97 12.42 13.44
C ASN A 165 6.26 13.08 12.08
N ASP A 166 6.33 12.30 11.01
CA ASP A 166 6.61 12.74 9.62
C ASP A 166 7.99 13.39 9.39
N ILE A 167 8.91 13.20 10.34
CA ILE A 167 10.26 13.73 10.28
C ILE A 167 11.26 12.59 10.39
N ILE A 168 12.13 12.49 9.38
CA ILE A 168 13.31 11.62 9.41
C ILE A 168 14.48 12.43 9.95
N THR A 169 15.11 11.91 11.00
CA THR A 169 16.23 12.55 11.69
C THR A 169 17.46 11.66 11.61
N LEU A 170 18.49 12.10 10.88
CA LEU A 170 19.80 11.47 10.87
C LEU A 170 20.71 12.18 11.86
N THR A 171 21.10 11.49 12.93
CA THR A 171 21.89 12.06 14.03
C THR A 171 23.28 11.45 14.09
N VAL A 172 24.32 12.28 14.12
CA VAL A 172 25.69 11.82 14.38
C VAL A 172 25.83 11.45 15.86
N LYS A 173 25.70 10.17 16.17
CA LYS A 173 25.75 9.63 17.53
C LYS A 173 27.17 9.61 18.10
N LYS A 174 28.15 9.23 17.27
CA LYS A 174 29.53 9.03 17.72
C LYS A 174 30.53 9.27 16.60
N ILE A 175 31.61 9.95 16.95
CA ILE A 175 32.82 10.07 16.11
C ILE A 175 33.97 9.43 16.87
N SER A 176 34.74 8.58 16.20
CA SER A 176 35.91 7.90 16.80
C SER A 176 37.13 8.01 15.89
N ILE A 177 38.30 8.23 16.47
CA ILE A 177 39.59 8.05 15.78
C ILE A 177 40.29 6.83 16.36
N GLY A 178 40.48 5.82 15.53
CA GLY A 178 40.87 4.49 15.94
C GLY A 178 39.89 3.93 16.99
N ASN A 179 40.40 3.68 18.19
CA ASN A 179 39.60 3.24 19.34
C ASN A 179 39.22 4.39 20.29
N LEU A 180 39.68 5.62 20.03
CA LEU A 180 39.40 6.80 20.86
C LEU A 180 38.08 7.46 20.43
N SER A 181 37.17 7.68 21.38
CA SER A 181 36.01 8.54 21.12
C SER A 181 36.45 9.99 20.94
N ALA A 182 36.08 10.56 19.81
CA ALA A 182 36.59 11.83 19.30
C ALA A 182 35.48 12.84 19.00
N ASN A 183 34.39 12.81 19.79
CA ASN A 183 33.28 13.77 19.65
C ASN A 183 33.72 15.25 19.76
N TRP A 184 34.87 15.51 20.39
CA TRP A 184 35.49 16.83 20.50
C TRP A 184 36.06 17.36 19.17
N ILE A 185 36.46 16.48 18.26
CA ILE A 185 37.06 16.86 16.96
C ILE A 185 36.05 17.59 16.10
N TYR A 186 34.78 17.20 16.15
CA TYR A 186 33.72 17.91 15.44
C TYR A 186 33.60 19.38 15.88
N ASN A 187 33.67 19.63 17.20
CA ASN A 187 33.62 21.00 17.73
C ASN A 187 34.85 21.81 17.29
N LEU A 188 36.02 21.18 17.22
CA LEU A 188 37.24 21.83 16.70
C LEU A 188 37.16 22.08 15.20
N ALA A 189 36.65 21.15 14.40
CA ALA A 189 36.48 21.31 12.95
C ALA A 189 35.49 22.43 12.64
N ARG A 190 34.32 22.45 13.28
CA ARG A 190 33.34 23.53 13.17
C ARG A 190 33.94 24.89 13.55
N THR A 191 34.60 24.97 14.69
CA THR A 191 35.24 26.21 15.16
C THR A 191 36.37 26.65 14.23
N GLY A 192 37.16 25.71 13.70
CA GLY A 192 38.26 25.95 12.79
C GLY A 192 37.79 26.47 11.43
N LEU A 193 36.77 25.86 10.83
CA LEU A 193 36.20 26.30 9.55
C LEU A 193 35.60 27.72 9.65
N ILE A 194 34.87 28.01 10.73
CA ILE A 194 34.28 29.33 10.96
C ILE A 194 35.38 30.37 11.22
N LYS A 195 36.35 30.09 12.11
CA LYS A 195 37.35 31.08 12.52
C LYS A 195 38.49 31.28 11.52
N LEU A 196 38.86 30.27 10.74
CA LEU A 196 40.02 30.32 9.84
C LEU A 196 39.64 30.54 8.39
N GLN A 197 38.45 30.09 7.96
CA GLN A 197 38.02 30.16 6.56
C GLN A 197 36.69 30.90 6.36
N ASN A 198 36.03 31.33 7.45
CA ASN A 198 34.71 31.97 7.43
C ASN A 198 33.63 31.11 6.73
N ILE A 199 33.76 29.78 6.83
CA ILE A 199 32.83 28.82 6.23
C ILE A 199 31.88 28.32 7.33
N ASP A 200 30.58 28.51 7.15
CA ASP A 200 29.56 27.88 7.97
C ASP A 200 29.32 26.45 7.47
N LEU A 201 29.60 25.47 8.34
CA LEU A 201 29.46 24.05 8.04
C LEU A 201 28.00 23.66 7.73
N SER A 202 27.02 24.29 8.40
CA SER A 202 25.60 24.08 8.10
C SER A 202 25.28 24.59 6.71
N GLN A 203 25.71 25.81 6.38
CA GLN A 203 25.46 26.39 5.05
C GLN A 203 26.08 25.52 3.94
N MET A 204 27.34 25.13 4.09
CA MET A 204 28.06 24.34 3.08
C MET A 204 27.42 22.96 2.83
N ILE A 205 26.91 22.30 3.88
CA ILE A 205 26.22 21.01 3.73
C ILE A 205 24.83 21.23 3.12
N ASN A 206 24.07 22.21 3.61
CA ASN A 206 22.72 22.51 3.11
C ASN A 206 22.70 22.91 1.63
N GLU A 207 23.71 23.64 1.15
CA GLU A 207 23.85 23.98 -0.28
C GLU A 207 24.06 22.77 -1.20
N LYS A 208 24.39 21.60 -0.65
CA LYS A 208 24.63 20.35 -1.39
C LYS A 208 23.56 19.29 -1.19
N LEU A 209 22.63 19.52 -0.25
CA LEU A 209 21.55 18.59 0.03
C LEU A 209 20.37 18.85 -0.93
N PRO A 210 19.84 17.82 -1.61
CA PRO A 210 18.65 17.96 -2.43
C PRO A 210 17.36 18.09 -1.59
N VAL A 211 17.36 17.54 -0.37
CA VAL A 211 16.26 17.58 0.61
C VAL A 211 16.80 17.68 2.03
N GLY A 212 16.03 18.27 2.94
CA GLY A 212 16.34 18.36 4.35
C GLY A 212 17.23 19.53 4.77
N HIS A 213 17.44 19.63 6.08
CA HIS A 213 18.18 20.69 6.74
C HIS A 213 19.17 20.12 7.76
N PHE A 214 20.44 20.48 7.62
CA PHE A 214 21.52 20.12 8.52
C PHE A 214 21.81 21.23 9.56
N ASP A 215 21.62 20.89 10.82
CA ASP A 215 22.01 21.69 11.99
C ASP A 215 23.38 21.20 12.51
N ALA A 216 24.42 21.99 12.29
CA ALA A 216 25.78 21.69 12.71
C ALA A 216 25.99 21.84 14.23
N GLU A 217 25.10 22.54 14.97
CA GLU A 217 25.20 22.58 16.43
C GLU A 217 24.72 21.27 17.03
N LYS A 218 23.57 20.80 16.55
CA LYS A 218 22.93 19.56 17.02
C LYS A 218 23.50 18.31 16.37
N ARG A 219 24.20 18.45 15.24
CA ARG A 219 24.74 17.36 14.42
C ARG A 219 23.65 16.46 13.85
N VAL A 220 22.59 17.11 13.41
CA VAL A 220 21.34 16.48 12.97
C VAL A 220 21.03 16.96 11.57
N LEU A 221 20.76 16.02 10.67
CA LEU A 221 20.07 16.26 9.41
C LEU A 221 18.60 15.87 9.60
N THR A 222 17.72 16.83 9.37
CA THR A 222 16.28 16.63 9.45
C THR A 222 15.71 16.67 8.04
N VAL A 223 14.94 15.66 7.66
CA VAL A 223 14.23 15.59 6.38
C VAL A 223 12.75 15.43 6.69
N SER A 224 11.91 16.34 6.22
CA SER A 224 10.47 16.17 6.33
C SER A 224 9.97 15.20 5.25
N ARG A 225 8.97 14.36 5.57
CA ARG A 225 8.35 13.49 4.55
C ARG A 225 7.73 14.32 3.42
N GLN A 226 7.19 15.50 3.72
CA GLN A 226 6.68 16.42 2.72
C GLN A 226 7.75 16.83 1.68
N GLU A 227 8.97 17.15 2.12
CA GLU A 227 10.07 17.45 1.21
C GLU A 227 10.48 16.25 0.36
N LEU A 228 10.43 15.03 0.92
CA LEU A 228 10.68 13.81 0.15
C LEU A 228 9.59 13.59 -0.91
N TYR A 229 8.31 13.75 -0.55
CA TYR A 229 7.21 13.64 -1.51
C TYR A 229 7.35 14.67 -2.63
N SER A 230 7.58 15.94 -2.29
CA SER A 230 7.79 16.99 -3.30
C SER A 230 9.01 16.73 -4.19
N PHE A 231 10.10 16.19 -3.63
CA PHE A 231 11.26 15.80 -4.42
C PHE A 231 10.94 14.67 -5.41
N LEU A 232 10.23 13.63 -4.95
CA LEU A 232 9.80 12.52 -5.80
C LEU A 232 8.82 12.96 -6.90
N GLU A 233 7.89 13.86 -6.59
CA GLU A 233 6.99 14.49 -7.56
C GLU A 233 7.76 15.27 -8.62
N THR A 234 8.74 16.09 -8.24
CA THR A 234 9.55 16.84 -9.22
C THR A 234 10.48 15.95 -10.05
N ALA A 235 10.81 14.75 -9.56
CA ALA A 235 11.62 13.78 -10.29
C ALA A 235 10.77 12.96 -11.29
N GLY A 236 9.48 12.74 -11.00
CA GLY A 236 8.51 12.14 -11.89
C GLY A 236 7.86 13.19 -12.80
N ASN A 237 8.52 13.55 -13.91
CA ASN A 237 8.04 14.47 -14.95
C ASN A 237 6.50 14.61 -15.01
N ASP A 238 5.93 15.81 -14.73
CA ASP A 238 4.53 16.30 -14.91
C ASP A 238 3.43 15.30 -15.36
N ASP A 239 3.42 14.08 -14.84
CA ASP A 239 2.46 13.03 -15.19
C ASP A 239 1.39 13.04 -14.12
N GLN A 240 0.18 13.39 -14.54
CA GLN A 240 -1.00 13.47 -13.69
C GLN A 240 -1.25 12.14 -12.94
N ASN A 241 -0.88 11.00 -13.53
CA ASN A 241 -1.02 9.70 -12.89
C ASN A 241 -0.01 9.50 -11.75
N MET A 242 1.20 10.02 -11.89
CA MET A 242 2.22 9.96 -10.83
C MET A 242 1.88 10.87 -9.67
N ALA A 243 1.35 12.07 -9.94
CA ALA A 243 0.86 12.96 -8.89
C ALA A 243 -0.24 12.30 -8.06
N MET A 244 -1.22 11.66 -8.72
CA MET A 244 -2.29 10.92 -8.04
C MET A 244 -1.74 9.73 -7.22
N LEU A 245 -0.80 8.96 -7.77
CA LEU A 245 -0.16 7.86 -7.05
C LEU A 245 0.61 8.35 -5.80
N MET A 246 1.35 9.45 -5.92
CA MET A 246 2.07 10.04 -4.79
C MET A 246 1.12 10.57 -3.72
N GLU A 247 0.00 11.15 -4.12
CA GLU A 247 -1.03 11.61 -3.20
C GLU A 247 -1.69 10.46 -2.45
N LEU A 248 -1.94 9.34 -3.14
CA LEU A 248 -2.42 8.08 -2.56
C LEU A 248 -1.40 7.52 -1.55
N ILE A 249 -0.13 7.42 -1.96
CA ILE A 249 0.98 6.95 -1.10
C ILE A 249 1.06 7.78 0.18
N ARG A 250 0.95 9.11 0.05
CA ARG A 250 0.96 10.06 1.16
C ARG A 250 -0.23 9.86 2.09
N THR A 251 -1.42 9.63 1.54
CA THR A 251 -2.68 9.50 2.29
C THR A 251 -2.72 8.24 3.13
N ILE A 252 -2.25 7.14 2.56
CA ILE A 252 -2.26 5.83 3.23
C ILE A 252 -1.03 5.69 4.16
N ASP A 253 -0.11 6.66 4.09
CA ASP A 253 1.14 6.68 4.83
C ASP A 253 1.92 5.36 4.68
N ILE A 254 2.20 5.00 3.42
CA ILE A 254 2.87 3.73 3.10
C ILE A 254 4.38 3.88 2.90
N LEU A 255 4.92 5.09 2.75
CA LEU A 255 6.34 5.32 2.46
C LEU A 255 7.15 5.60 3.73
N ASN A 256 8.17 4.79 3.98
CA ASN A 256 9.12 4.93 5.10
C ASN A 256 10.57 4.82 4.60
N ILE A 257 11.54 5.24 5.42
CA ILE A 257 12.96 4.95 5.14
C ILE A 257 13.36 3.66 5.85
N HIS A 258 14.02 2.77 5.12
CA HIS A 258 14.52 1.51 5.64
C HIS A 258 16.04 1.48 5.68
N ILE A 259 16.59 1.07 6.81
CA ILE A 259 18.01 0.75 6.96
C ILE A 259 18.12 -0.64 7.55
N GLY A 260 18.60 -1.57 6.74
CA GLY A 260 18.84 -2.95 7.12
C GLY A 260 20.31 -3.21 7.44
N GLU A 261 20.66 -4.48 7.60
CA GLU A 261 22.05 -4.88 7.89
C GLU A 261 23.01 -4.63 6.70
N SER A 262 22.49 -4.66 5.47
CA SER A 262 23.30 -4.50 4.25
C SER A 262 22.74 -3.47 3.25
N LYS A 263 21.53 -2.98 3.46
CA LYS A 263 20.81 -2.12 2.50
C LYS A 263 20.23 -0.87 3.16
N MET A 264 20.21 0.23 2.42
CA MET A 264 19.46 1.44 2.75
C MET A 264 18.52 1.76 1.61
N GLY A 265 17.28 2.13 1.91
CA GLY A 265 16.28 2.34 0.88
C GLY A 265 15.00 2.96 1.37
N LEU A 266 14.02 2.91 0.50
CA LEU A 266 12.63 3.22 0.78
C LEU A 266 11.88 1.92 1.05
N GLU A 267 11.07 1.92 2.09
CA GLU A 267 10.12 0.87 2.40
C GLU A 267 8.72 1.35 2.06
N ILE A 268 8.02 0.57 1.25
CA ILE A 268 6.64 0.78 0.87
C ILE A 268 5.82 -0.32 1.57
N ALA A 269 4.98 0.07 2.53
CA ALA A 269 4.12 -0.82 3.29
C ALA A 269 2.91 -1.28 2.47
N LEU A 270 3.15 -2.00 1.36
CA LEU A 270 2.12 -2.47 0.44
C LEU A 270 1.06 -3.35 1.12
N GLY A 271 1.38 -4.04 2.19
CA GLY A 271 0.42 -4.83 2.96
C GLY A 271 -0.73 -4.01 3.53
N LYS A 272 -0.56 -2.69 3.72
CA LYS A 272 -1.67 -1.78 4.04
C LYS A 272 -2.71 -1.68 2.92
N LEU A 273 -2.42 -2.12 1.69
CA LEU A 273 -3.36 -2.09 0.56
C LEU A 273 -4.06 -3.44 0.34
N LYS A 274 -3.69 -4.47 1.11
CA LYS A 274 -4.13 -5.86 0.86
C LYS A 274 -5.65 -5.99 0.93
N ALA A 275 -6.20 -6.87 0.10
CA ALA A 275 -7.61 -7.22 0.15
C ALA A 275 -8.09 -7.62 1.56
N MET A 276 -9.24 -7.07 1.94
CA MET A 276 -9.86 -7.13 3.26
C MET A 276 -11.19 -7.88 3.24
N LEU A 277 -11.92 -7.85 2.12
CA LEU A 277 -13.23 -8.49 2.02
C LEU A 277 -13.10 -9.96 1.62
N GLU A 278 -13.89 -10.82 2.27
CA GLU A 278 -14.12 -12.18 1.80
C GLU A 278 -15.26 -12.15 0.77
N LEU A 279 -14.90 -12.27 -0.51
CA LEU A 279 -15.83 -12.20 -1.63
C LEU A 279 -15.97 -13.57 -2.28
N ASN A 280 -17.19 -13.88 -2.73
CA ASN A 280 -17.43 -15.03 -3.58
C ASN A 280 -17.11 -14.68 -5.03
N GLU A 281 -16.00 -15.22 -5.53
CA GLU A 281 -15.55 -15.00 -6.91
C GLU A 281 -16.20 -15.97 -7.91
N ASP A 282 -16.94 -16.99 -7.43
CA ASP A 282 -17.68 -17.95 -8.25
C ASP A 282 -19.06 -17.37 -8.65
N ILE A 283 -19.01 -16.43 -9.60
CA ILE A 283 -20.19 -15.80 -10.20
C ILE A 283 -20.34 -16.23 -11.66
N ARG A 284 -21.57 -16.49 -12.09
CA ARG A 284 -21.84 -16.76 -13.51
C ARG A 284 -21.63 -15.49 -14.33
N HIS A 285 -20.94 -15.60 -15.46
CA HIS A 285 -20.89 -14.53 -16.45
C HIS A 285 -22.18 -14.54 -17.27
N LEU A 286 -22.93 -13.44 -17.24
CA LEU A 286 -24.13 -13.27 -18.07
C LEU A 286 -23.71 -12.57 -19.37
N GLU A 287 -24.18 -13.07 -20.51
CA GLU A 287 -23.86 -12.54 -21.84
C GLU A 287 -25.02 -11.72 -22.43
N THR A 288 -26.25 -11.94 -21.96
CA THR A 288 -27.45 -11.35 -22.57
C THR A 288 -28.39 -10.70 -21.55
N GLN A 289 -29.16 -9.71 -22.02
CA GLN A 289 -30.22 -9.10 -21.20
C GLN A 289 -31.30 -10.11 -20.81
N GLU A 290 -31.56 -11.11 -21.65
CA GLU A 290 -32.48 -12.19 -21.31
C GLU A 290 -31.99 -12.97 -20.08
N GLU A 291 -30.69 -13.27 -19.99
CA GLU A 291 -30.12 -13.94 -18.81
C GLU A 291 -30.23 -13.09 -17.55
N VAL A 292 -29.99 -11.77 -17.64
CA VAL A 292 -30.23 -10.83 -16.53
C VAL A 292 -31.68 -10.89 -16.09
N PHE A 293 -32.61 -10.87 -17.05
CA PHE A 293 -34.03 -10.97 -16.76
C PHE A 293 -34.32 -12.28 -16.03
N GLN A 294 -33.86 -13.43 -16.54
CA GLN A 294 -34.04 -14.76 -15.91
C GLN A 294 -33.55 -14.80 -14.45
N VAL A 295 -32.39 -14.22 -14.15
CA VAL A 295 -31.88 -14.10 -12.77
C VAL A 295 -32.87 -13.35 -11.87
N ILE A 296 -33.45 -12.26 -12.38
CA ILE A 296 -34.45 -11.48 -11.65
C ILE A 296 -35.78 -12.25 -11.55
N LYS A 297 -36.21 -12.98 -12.61
CA LYS A 297 -37.42 -13.81 -12.56
C LYS A 297 -37.33 -14.89 -11.48
N GLY A 298 -36.15 -15.47 -11.29
CA GLY A 298 -35.89 -16.45 -10.24
C GLY A 298 -36.18 -15.92 -8.84
N GLN A 299 -36.20 -14.60 -8.62
CA GLN A 299 -36.53 -14.02 -7.32
C GLN A 299 -38.04 -13.72 -7.15
N LEU A 300 -38.89 -13.96 -8.15
CA LEU A 300 -40.33 -13.65 -8.07
C LEU A 300 -41.06 -14.43 -6.97
N ALA A 301 -40.62 -15.65 -6.64
CA ALA A 301 -41.16 -16.40 -5.51
C ALA A 301 -41.05 -15.62 -4.20
N SER A 302 -39.96 -14.87 -4.00
CA SER A 302 -39.76 -14.03 -2.80
C SER A 302 -40.84 -12.96 -2.70
N ILE A 303 -41.28 -12.41 -3.83
CA ILE A 303 -42.30 -11.37 -3.88
C ILE A 303 -43.65 -11.92 -3.45
N LEU A 304 -44.06 -13.09 -3.97
CA LEU A 304 -45.33 -13.72 -3.58
C LEU A 304 -45.34 -14.09 -2.09
N ILE A 305 -44.23 -14.62 -1.59
CA ILE A 305 -44.09 -14.99 -0.17
C ILE A 305 -44.02 -13.76 0.74
N SER A 306 -43.45 -12.66 0.26
CA SER A 306 -43.41 -11.40 1.01
C SER A 306 -44.79 -10.85 1.36
N ALA A 307 -45.85 -11.29 0.68
CA ALA A 307 -47.23 -10.96 1.04
C ALA A 307 -47.63 -11.44 2.46
N LEU A 308 -46.88 -12.37 3.05
CA LEU A 308 -47.05 -12.79 4.45
C LEU A 308 -46.41 -11.83 5.44
N SER A 309 -45.52 -10.94 4.98
CA SER A 309 -44.73 -10.04 5.83
C SER A 309 -45.63 -9.07 6.60
N PRO A 310 -45.24 -8.61 7.81
CA PRO A 310 -46.03 -7.64 8.59
C PRO A 310 -46.30 -6.31 7.86
N ASP A 311 -45.46 -5.92 6.90
CA ASP A 311 -45.58 -4.72 6.07
C ASP A 311 -46.28 -4.96 4.72
N ALA A 312 -46.79 -6.18 4.48
CA ALA A 312 -47.49 -6.57 3.26
C ALA A 312 -48.80 -5.82 2.98
N ASP A 313 -49.27 -4.98 3.90
CA ASP A 313 -50.43 -4.12 3.65
C ASP A 313 -50.07 -2.90 2.78
N GLU A 314 -48.78 -2.57 2.65
CA GLU A 314 -48.31 -1.42 1.88
C GLU A 314 -47.27 -1.78 0.80
N TYR A 315 -46.45 -2.82 1.02
CA TYR A 315 -45.33 -3.15 0.15
C TYR A 315 -45.23 -4.64 -0.14
N VAL A 316 -44.61 -4.97 -1.26
CA VAL A 316 -44.03 -6.30 -1.51
C VAL A 316 -42.52 -6.19 -1.62
N ASN A 317 -41.82 -7.26 -1.24
CA ASN A 317 -40.37 -7.28 -1.15
C ASN A 317 -39.76 -8.17 -2.25
N LEU A 318 -38.97 -7.57 -3.13
CA LEU A 318 -38.07 -8.28 -4.02
C LEU A 318 -36.69 -8.34 -3.37
N ASP A 319 -36.20 -9.54 -3.08
CA ASP A 319 -34.87 -9.76 -2.52
C ASP A 319 -33.92 -10.24 -3.62
N ILE A 320 -32.84 -9.51 -3.88
CA ILE A 320 -31.74 -9.94 -4.77
C ILE A 320 -30.54 -10.28 -3.90
N ARG A 321 -30.03 -11.52 -3.95
CA ARG A 321 -28.87 -11.89 -3.13
C ARG A 321 -27.58 -11.30 -3.68
N GLU A 322 -26.55 -11.28 -2.84
CA GLU A 322 -25.19 -10.83 -3.18
C GLU A 322 -24.65 -11.52 -4.43
N LYS A 323 -24.87 -12.83 -4.60
CA LYS A 323 -24.41 -13.57 -5.78
C LYS A 323 -25.09 -13.07 -7.05
N GLU A 324 -26.41 -13.06 -7.10
CA GLU A 324 -27.19 -12.58 -8.25
C GLU A 324 -26.88 -11.11 -8.56
N LEU A 325 -26.75 -10.26 -7.54
CA LEU A 325 -26.37 -8.87 -7.72
C LEU A 325 -24.99 -8.75 -8.38
N ASN A 326 -24.02 -9.57 -7.98
CA ASN A 326 -22.70 -9.61 -8.58
C ASN A 326 -22.72 -10.08 -10.04
N GLU A 327 -23.55 -11.07 -10.38
CA GLU A 327 -23.74 -11.53 -11.77
C GLU A 327 -24.33 -10.41 -12.65
N ILE A 328 -25.38 -9.75 -12.15
CA ILE A 328 -26.06 -8.63 -12.81
C ILE A 328 -25.12 -7.43 -12.99
N LEU A 329 -24.38 -7.03 -11.95
CA LEU A 329 -23.46 -5.91 -12.02
C LEU A 329 -22.28 -6.20 -12.95
N ASN A 330 -21.77 -7.44 -12.96
CA ASN A 330 -20.71 -7.84 -13.89
C ASN A 330 -21.15 -7.65 -15.35
N TYR A 331 -22.38 -8.05 -15.68
CA TYR A 331 -22.97 -7.80 -17.00
C TYR A 331 -23.02 -6.30 -17.34
N TYR A 332 -23.58 -5.47 -16.44
CA TYR A 332 -23.73 -4.03 -16.70
C TYR A 332 -22.40 -3.27 -16.77
N LEU A 333 -21.37 -3.76 -16.10
CA LEU A 333 -20.02 -3.18 -16.16
C LEU A 333 -19.27 -3.57 -17.43
N ASN A 334 -19.76 -4.54 -18.21
CA ASN A 334 -19.14 -5.04 -19.45
C ASN A 334 -17.62 -5.23 -19.30
N GLN A 335 -17.22 -6.09 -18.38
CA GLN A 335 -15.84 -6.27 -17.92
C GLN A 335 -14.90 -6.92 -18.95
N GLU A 336 -15.29 -7.06 -20.22
CA GLU A 336 -14.43 -7.58 -21.29
C GLU A 336 -13.16 -6.73 -21.53
N THR A 337 -13.09 -5.52 -20.97
CA THR A 337 -11.91 -4.64 -20.98
C THR A 337 -11.38 -4.34 -19.57
N LEU A 338 -11.39 -5.32 -18.65
CA LEU A 338 -10.64 -5.17 -17.40
C LEU A 338 -9.18 -4.82 -17.72
N LEU A 339 -8.63 -3.86 -16.96
CA LEU A 339 -7.24 -3.42 -17.14
C LEU A 339 -6.32 -4.63 -17.04
N GLU A 340 -5.65 -4.95 -18.13
CA GLU A 340 -4.55 -5.90 -18.17
C GLU A 340 -3.33 -5.22 -18.78
N LYS A 341 -2.27 -5.06 -17.99
CA LYS A 341 -1.06 -4.35 -18.41
C LYS A 341 0.18 -5.13 -18.03
N ASP A 342 0.98 -5.44 -19.04
CA ASP A 342 2.36 -5.90 -18.85
C ASP A 342 3.23 -4.74 -18.37
N LEU A 343 3.99 -5.01 -17.30
CA LEU A 343 4.91 -4.10 -16.65
C LEU A 343 6.33 -4.70 -16.72
N PRO A 344 7.04 -4.51 -17.85
CA PRO A 344 8.45 -4.86 -17.92
C PRO A 344 9.25 -3.93 -16.99
N LEU A 345 10.06 -4.51 -16.11
CA LEU A 345 10.89 -3.78 -15.16
C LEU A 345 12.23 -4.49 -14.99
N GLY A 346 13.31 -3.85 -15.47
CA GLY A 346 14.64 -4.48 -15.50
C GLY A 346 14.63 -5.78 -16.30
N SER A 347 15.15 -6.85 -15.69
CA SER A 347 15.18 -8.20 -16.28
C SER A 347 13.89 -9.02 -16.05
N LYS A 348 12.90 -8.47 -15.33
CA LYS A 348 11.67 -9.17 -14.97
C LYS A 348 10.44 -8.55 -15.63
N ASN A 349 9.38 -9.33 -15.74
CA ASN A 349 8.08 -8.86 -16.20
C ASN A 349 7.04 -9.13 -15.12
N PHE A 350 6.20 -8.14 -14.88
CA PHE A 350 5.06 -8.23 -14.00
C PHE A 350 3.79 -7.98 -14.79
N LYS A 351 2.67 -8.45 -14.27
CA LYS A 351 1.35 -8.27 -14.86
C LYS A 351 0.46 -7.60 -13.84
N LEU A 352 -0.12 -6.47 -14.21
CA LEU A 352 -1.16 -5.79 -13.43
C LEU A 352 -2.51 -6.09 -14.06
N THR A 353 -3.39 -6.71 -13.29
CA THR A 353 -4.74 -7.10 -13.72
C THR A 353 -5.77 -6.54 -12.75
N MET A 354 -6.77 -5.83 -13.26
CA MET A 354 -7.96 -5.51 -12.49
C MET A 354 -8.88 -6.73 -12.47
N LYS A 355 -9.30 -7.17 -11.28
CA LYS A 355 -10.27 -8.26 -11.13
C LYS A 355 -11.69 -7.72 -11.31
N PRO A 356 -12.67 -8.61 -11.54
CA PRO A 356 -14.07 -8.24 -11.52
C PRO A 356 -14.46 -7.43 -10.29
N ILE A 357 -15.25 -6.38 -10.51
CA ILE A 357 -15.83 -5.60 -9.43
C ILE A 357 -16.96 -6.41 -8.83
N LEU A 358 -16.86 -6.67 -7.53
CA LEU A 358 -17.80 -7.48 -6.76
C LEU A 358 -18.37 -6.68 -5.60
N THR A 359 -19.51 -7.11 -5.08
CA THR A 359 -20.21 -6.48 -3.96
C THR A 359 -20.25 -7.39 -2.76
N LYS A 360 -20.18 -6.75 -1.58
CA LYS A 360 -20.52 -7.33 -0.29
C LYS A 360 -21.73 -6.61 0.29
N LEU A 361 -22.75 -7.34 0.70
CA LEU A 361 -23.95 -6.81 1.31
C LEU A 361 -23.93 -7.04 2.82
N GLU A 362 -23.73 -5.97 3.58
CA GLU A 362 -23.79 -5.95 5.04
C GLU A 362 -24.98 -5.10 5.49
N THR A 363 -25.62 -5.43 6.61
CA THR A 363 -26.81 -4.71 7.06
C THR A 363 -26.54 -3.20 7.15
N GLY A 364 -27.27 -2.42 6.33
CA GLY A 364 -27.18 -0.96 6.27
C GLY A 364 -26.09 -0.40 5.36
N VAL A 365 -25.24 -1.20 4.73
CA VAL A 365 -24.20 -0.72 3.79
C VAL A 365 -23.87 -1.74 2.72
N MET A 366 -23.81 -1.29 1.47
CA MET A 366 -23.29 -2.08 0.36
C MET A 366 -21.85 -1.68 0.11
N LYS A 367 -20.96 -2.65 -0.08
CA LYS A 367 -19.54 -2.42 -0.33
C LYS A 367 -19.18 -2.90 -1.72
N LEU A 368 -18.75 -1.99 -2.60
CA LEU A 368 -18.18 -2.35 -3.90
C LEU A 368 -16.68 -2.55 -3.73
N SER A 369 -16.16 -3.68 -4.19
CA SER A 369 -14.75 -4.03 -4.15
C SER A 369 -14.11 -3.88 -5.53
N ILE A 370 -13.08 -3.05 -5.60
CA ILE A 370 -12.22 -2.90 -6.79
C ILE A 370 -10.86 -3.46 -6.43
N ARG A 371 -10.48 -4.56 -7.08
CA ARG A 371 -9.25 -5.30 -6.79
C ARG A 371 -8.25 -5.21 -7.93
N PHE A 372 -7.00 -4.93 -7.59
CA PHE A 372 -5.87 -4.95 -8.52
C PHE A 372 -4.90 -6.04 -8.09
N GLU A 373 -4.69 -7.01 -8.98
CA GLU A 373 -3.71 -8.07 -8.84
C GLU A 373 -2.41 -7.68 -9.55
N LEU A 374 -1.31 -7.70 -8.81
CA LEU A 374 0.04 -7.64 -9.35
C LEU A 374 0.66 -9.04 -9.26
N ALA A 375 1.02 -9.62 -10.39
CA ALA A 375 1.61 -10.97 -10.45
C ALA A 375 2.97 -10.95 -11.16
N ASN A 376 3.85 -11.88 -10.77
CA ASN A 376 5.10 -12.18 -11.51
C ASN A 376 4.86 -13.29 -12.56
N GLN A 377 5.92 -13.68 -13.28
CA GLN A 377 5.85 -14.75 -14.29
C GLN A 377 5.68 -16.17 -13.70
N GLU A 378 5.85 -16.32 -12.39
CA GLU A 378 5.70 -17.59 -11.66
C GLU A 378 4.30 -17.71 -11.02
N ASP A 379 3.40 -16.76 -11.32
CA ASP A 379 2.03 -16.62 -10.77
C ASP A 379 1.97 -16.32 -9.25
N ASP A 380 3.09 -15.90 -8.64
CA ASP A 380 3.06 -15.29 -7.30
C ASP A 380 2.41 -13.91 -7.38
N ASN A 381 1.46 -13.62 -6.50
CA ASN A 381 0.62 -12.43 -6.61
C ASN A 381 0.43 -11.64 -5.32
N PHE A 382 0.09 -10.37 -5.51
CA PHE A 382 -0.38 -9.46 -4.47
C PHE A 382 -1.66 -8.79 -4.95
N ILE A 383 -2.69 -8.79 -4.11
CA ILE A 383 -3.99 -8.18 -4.42
C ILE A 383 -4.19 -6.96 -3.53
N ALA A 384 -4.22 -5.79 -4.16
CA ALA A 384 -4.67 -4.56 -3.54
C ALA A 384 -6.20 -4.42 -3.68
N GLU A 385 -6.87 -3.85 -2.68
CA GLU A 385 -8.32 -3.63 -2.70
C GLU A 385 -8.68 -2.18 -2.30
N ILE A 386 -9.59 -1.60 -3.07
CA ILE A 386 -10.31 -0.37 -2.76
C ILE A 386 -11.77 -0.76 -2.52
N VAL A 387 -12.31 -0.39 -1.36
CA VAL A 387 -13.70 -0.65 -1.00
C VAL A 387 -14.49 0.65 -1.04
N VAL A 388 -15.53 0.70 -1.85
CA VAL A 388 -16.42 1.86 -1.98
C VAL A 388 -17.70 1.56 -1.20
N ASN A 389 -17.90 2.26 -0.09
CA ASN A 389 -19.09 2.09 0.75
C ASN A 389 -20.23 2.91 0.16
N VAL A 390 -21.30 2.24 -0.27
CA VAL A 390 -22.43 2.86 -0.94
C VAL A 390 -23.77 2.56 -0.27
N LEU A 391 -24.70 3.49 -0.45
CA LEU A 391 -26.10 3.38 -0.02
C LEU A 391 -27.01 3.38 -1.26
N PRO A 392 -27.65 2.25 -1.59
CA PRO A 392 -28.57 2.19 -2.71
C PRO A 392 -29.88 2.91 -2.38
N LYS A 393 -30.39 3.69 -3.33
CA LYS A 393 -31.66 4.41 -3.26
C LYS A 393 -32.31 4.52 -4.65
N PRO A 394 -33.65 4.59 -4.74
CA PRO A 394 -34.31 4.90 -5.99
C PRO A 394 -34.00 6.35 -6.40
N SER A 395 -33.85 6.59 -7.70
CA SER A 395 -33.63 7.94 -8.21
C SER A 395 -34.88 8.80 -8.09
N THR A 396 -34.70 10.03 -7.59
CA THR A 396 -35.77 11.03 -7.50
C THR A 396 -36.02 11.74 -8.83
N GLN A 397 -35.07 11.66 -9.78
CA GLN A 397 -35.16 12.32 -11.09
C GLN A 397 -35.73 11.40 -12.16
N ASN A 398 -35.30 10.13 -12.15
CA ASN A 398 -35.74 9.10 -13.08
C ASN A 398 -35.99 7.80 -12.30
N PRO A 399 -37.25 7.48 -11.94
CA PRO A 399 -37.58 6.30 -11.14
C PRO A 399 -37.11 4.95 -11.71
N ALA A 400 -36.71 4.91 -12.99
CA ALA A 400 -36.11 3.73 -13.60
C ALA A 400 -34.66 3.47 -13.17
N ASP A 401 -33.96 4.48 -12.64
CA ASP A 401 -32.53 4.40 -12.28
C ASP A 401 -32.31 3.96 -10.82
N LEU A 402 -31.28 3.14 -10.61
CA LEU A 402 -30.74 2.80 -9.29
C LEU A 402 -29.56 3.73 -8.99
N ILE A 403 -29.61 4.44 -7.86
CA ILE A 403 -28.49 5.27 -7.40
C ILE A 403 -27.79 4.58 -6.24
N PHE A 404 -26.47 4.45 -6.32
CA PHE A 404 -25.60 4.10 -5.22
C PHE A 404 -24.89 5.36 -4.73
N GLU A 405 -25.35 5.94 -3.61
CA GLU A 405 -24.71 7.10 -3.00
C GLU A 405 -23.44 6.68 -2.27
N VAL A 406 -22.30 7.20 -2.69
CA VAL A 406 -21.02 6.89 -2.06
C VAL A 406 -20.86 7.67 -0.76
N THR A 407 -20.61 6.94 0.31
CA THR A 407 -20.46 7.48 1.66
C THR A 407 -19.00 7.63 2.08
N SER A 408 -18.16 6.68 1.65
CA SER A 408 -16.71 6.69 1.91
C SER A 408 -16.00 5.68 1.01
N ILE A 409 -14.68 5.83 0.89
CA ILE A 409 -13.79 4.83 0.28
C ILE A 409 -12.82 4.35 1.36
N ASP A 410 -12.72 3.04 1.54
CA ASP A 410 -11.64 2.42 2.31
C ASP A 410 -10.55 1.94 1.35
N ILE A 411 -9.30 2.28 1.67
CA ILE A 411 -8.13 1.73 1.01
C ILE A 411 -7.29 1.08 2.09
N GLY A 412 -7.42 -0.24 2.18
CA GLY A 412 -6.96 -0.96 3.34
C GLY A 412 -7.59 -0.44 4.64
N GLU A 413 -6.76 -0.16 5.65
CA GLU A 413 -7.22 0.32 6.97
C GLU A 413 -7.58 1.81 6.98
N THR A 414 -7.33 2.52 5.88
CA THR A 414 -7.56 3.97 5.79
C THR A 414 -8.93 4.26 5.21
N ASN A 415 -9.81 4.86 6.02
CA ASN A 415 -11.10 5.36 5.58
C ASN A 415 -11.00 6.82 5.10
N ILE A 416 -11.40 7.05 3.84
CA ILE A 416 -11.39 8.34 3.17
C ILE A 416 -12.83 8.84 3.01
N GLN A 417 -13.13 9.92 3.72
CA GLN A 417 -14.46 10.56 3.70
C GLN A 417 -14.65 11.40 2.43
N THR A 418 -15.90 11.51 1.98
CA THR A 418 -16.32 12.22 0.76
C THR A 418 -16.07 13.74 0.77
N THR A 419 -15.69 14.29 1.92
CA THR A 419 -15.37 15.73 2.07
C THR A 419 -13.88 16.05 1.94
N SER A 420 -13.02 15.06 1.68
CA SER A 420 -11.57 15.26 1.55
C SER A 420 -11.17 15.74 0.15
N GLU A 421 -10.03 16.43 0.00
CA GLU A 421 -9.51 16.78 -1.35
C GLU A 421 -9.16 15.52 -2.17
N LEU A 422 -8.71 14.48 -1.48
CA LEU A 422 -8.38 13.17 -2.04
C LEU A 422 -9.56 12.47 -2.68
N TRP A 423 -10.75 12.69 -2.13
CA TRP A 423 -12.00 12.18 -2.68
C TRP A 423 -12.17 12.58 -4.15
N ILE A 424 -11.83 13.83 -4.50
CA ILE A 424 -11.96 14.36 -5.87
C ILE A 424 -11.07 13.57 -6.85
N ASN A 425 -9.88 13.17 -6.42
CA ASN A 425 -8.95 12.42 -7.26
C ASN A 425 -9.34 10.93 -7.35
N LEU A 426 -9.88 10.36 -6.26
CA LEU A 426 -10.41 9.00 -6.26
C LEU A 426 -11.69 8.86 -7.10
N GLN A 427 -12.52 9.91 -7.17
CA GLN A 427 -13.68 9.95 -8.05
C GLN A 427 -13.31 9.69 -9.52
N GLN A 428 -12.15 10.19 -9.97
CA GLN A 428 -11.70 9.94 -11.34
C GLN A 428 -11.37 8.45 -11.56
N ILE A 429 -10.73 7.78 -10.60
CA ILE A 429 -10.48 6.33 -10.66
C ILE A 429 -11.80 5.56 -10.68
N LEU A 430 -12.76 5.92 -9.82
CA LEU A 430 -14.08 5.29 -9.81
C LEU A 430 -14.79 5.47 -11.14
N LYS A 431 -14.72 6.67 -11.71
CA LYS A 431 -15.30 6.96 -13.02
C LYS A 431 -14.68 6.09 -14.10
N ASP A 432 -13.35 5.99 -14.15
CA ASP A 432 -12.66 5.20 -15.16
C ASP A 432 -12.88 3.70 -14.99
N ALA A 433 -13.06 3.22 -13.76
CA ALA A 433 -13.28 1.80 -13.45
C ALA A 433 -14.74 1.33 -13.63
N LEU A 434 -15.72 2.21 -13.37
CA LEU A 434 -17.14 1.83 -13.31
C LEU A 434 -17.99 2.36 -14.45
N THR A 435 -17.57 3.40 -15.18
CA THR A 435 -18.41 4.01 -16.21
C THR A 435 -18.58 3.05 -17.40
N SER A 436 -19.83 2.76 -17.75
CA SER A 436 -20.22 1.98 -18.92
C SER A 436 -21.40 2.65 -19.64
N ASP A 437 -21.95 2.02 -20.68
CA ASP A 437 -23.18 2.51 -21.32
C ASP A 437 -24.37 2.56 -20.35
N LYS A 438 -24.35 1.69 -19.32
CA LYS A 438 -25.43 1.52 -18.33
C LYS A 438 -25.09 2.11 -16.97
N ILE A 439 -23.81 2.33 -16.65
CA ILE A 439 -23.36 2.89 -15.38
C ILE A 439 -22.71 4.25 -15.59
N VAL A 440 -23.17 5.26 -14.86
CA VAL A 440 -22.58 6.61 -14.86
C VAL A 440 -22.13 6.95 -13.46
N VAL A 441 -20.90 7.45 -13.33
CA VAL A 441 -20.38 7.97 -12.07
C VAL A 441 -20.42 9.50 -12.10
N GLU A 442 -21.21 10.09 -11.19
CA GLU A 442 -21.36 11.54 -11.01
C GLU A 442 -21.05 11.92 -9.56
N GLU A 443 -20.08 12.81 -9.31
CA GLU A 443 -19.65 13.24 -7.97
C GLU A 443 -19.69 12.13 -6.90
N ASN A 444 -20.79 12.00 -6.15
CA ASN A 444 -20.97 11.06 -5.04
C ASN A 444 -22.00 9.96 -5.34
N GLU A 445 -22.34 9.75 -6.59
CA GLU A 445 -23.39 8.84 -7.03
C GLU A 445 -22.87 7.95 -8.16
N ILE A 446 -23.06 6.64 -8.01
CA ILE A 446 -22.92 5.67 -9.09
C ILE A 446 -24.34 5.34 -9.53
N ILE A 447 -24.70 5.72 -10.75
CA ILE A 447 -26.05 5.62 -11.31
C ILE A 447 -26.07 4.45 -12.26
N LEU A 448 -26.85 3.41 -11.94
CA LEU A 448 -27.16 2.32 -12.84
C LEU A 448 -28.48 2.64 -13.55
N LYS A 449 -28.38 2.95 -14.84
CA LYS A 449 -29.47 3.44 -15.67
C LYS A 449 -30.49 2.36 -16.01
N ASP A 450 -31.76 2.74 -15.94
CA ASP A 450 -32.91 1.92 -16.33
C ASP A 450 -33.04 0.56 -15.62
N PHE A 451 -32.26 0.30 -14.56
CA PHE A 451 -32.24 -1.01 -13.90
C PHE A 451 -33.58 -1.42 -13.31
N MET A 452 -34.33 -0.47 -12.72
CA MET A 452 -35.67 -0.77 -12.17
C MET A 452 -36.64 -1.15 -13.28
N SER A 453 -36.42 -0.70 -14.52
CA SER A 453 -37.32 -1.03 -15.63
C SER A 453 -37.27 -2.49 -16.05
N GLU A 454 -36.22 -3.23 -15.65
CA GLU A 454 -36.11 -4.68 -15.90
C GLU A 454 -37.16 -5.48 -15.11
N PHE A 455 -37.66 -4.93 -14.00
CA PHE A 455 -38.62 -5.61 -13.13
C PHE A 455 -39.71 -4.70 -12.57
N VAL A 456 -39.90 -3.49 -13.08
CA VAL A 456 -40.98 -2.59 -12.65
C VAL A 456 -41.62 -1.95 -13.88
N GLN A 457 -42.94 -2.09 -14.05
CA GLN A 457 -43.67 -1.41 -15.14
C GLN A 457 -44.23 -0.05 -14.71
N THR A 458 -44.73 0.67 -15.71
CA THR A 458 -45.48 1.94 -15.55
C THR A 458 -46.63 1.76 -14.56
N GLY A 459 -46.60 2.48 -13.43
CA GLY A 459 -47.66 2.45 -12.40
C GLY A 459 -47.19 1.92 -11.03
N THR A 460 -46.04 1.26 -10.99
CA THR A 460 -45.44 0.70 -9.77
C THR A 460 -44.15 1.47 -9.42
N THR A 461 -43.90 1.72 -8.13
CA THR A 461 -42.70 2.45 -7.68
C THR A 461 -41.92 1.65 -6.64
N VAL A 462 -40.59 1.65 -6.78
CA VAL A 462 -39.68 1.27 -5.70
C VAL A 462 -39.56 2.48 -4.77
N GLU A 463 -40.10 2.35 -3.56
CA GLU A 463 -40.12 3.45 -2.58
C GLU A 463 -38.86 3.46 -1.73
N GLU A 464 -38.35 2.28 -1.37
CA GLU A 464 -37.20 2.11 -0.50
C GLU A 464 -36.35 0.92 -0.93
N ILE A 465 -35.04 1.03 -0.75
CA ILE A 465 -34.09 -0.06 -0.93
C ILE A 465 -33.34 -0.25 0.39
N LEU A 466 -33.36 -1.48 0.89
CA LEU A 466 -32.70 -1.84 2.14
C LEU A 466 -31.54 -2.80 1.85
N VAL A 467 -30.36 -2.49 2.39
CA VAL A 467 -29.25 -3.43 2.41
C VAL A 467 -29.36 -4.30 3.66
N LEU A 468 -29.58 -5.60 3.46
CA LEU A 468 -29.60 -6.61 4.50
C LEU A 468 -28.37 -7.50 4.33
N ASN A 469 -28.03 -8.26 5.36
CA ASN A 469 -26.89 -9.18 5.30
C ASN A 469 -27.08 -10.19 4.16
N GLY A 470 -26.24 -10.13 3.13
CA GLY A 470 -26.27 -11.02 1.96
C GLY A 470 -27.37 -10.75 0.93
N LYS A 471 -28.25 -9.76 1.11
CA LYS A 471 -29.35 -9.46 0.16
C LYS A 471 -29.72 -7.98 0.09
N LEU A 472 -30.14 -7.55 -1.09
CA LEU A 472 -30.65 -6.22 -1.38
C LEU A 472 -32.17 -6.31 -1.56
N ARG A 473 -32.91 -5.64 -0.67
CA ARG A 473 -34.38 -5.67 -0.66
C ARG A 473 -34.96 -4.41 -1.30
N PHE A 474 -35.77 -4.60 -2.33
CA PHE A 474 -36.56 -3.54 -2.95
C PHE A 474 -37.98 -3.58 -2.39
N LYS A 475 -38.40 -2.50 -1.72
CA LYS A 475 -39.78 -2.33 -1.29
C LYS A 475 -40.59 -1.69 -2.40
N ILE A 476 -41.43 -2.51 -3.00
CA ILE A 476 -42.22 -2.16 -4.17
C ILE A 476 -43.64 -1.87 -3.69
N LYS A 477 -44.19 -0.72 -4.09
CA LYS A 477 -45.57 -0.36 -3.80
C LYS A 477 -46.45 -0.76 -4.97
N PRO A 478 -47.31 -1.80 -4.85
CA PRO A 478 -48.16 -2.23 -5.94
C PRO A 478 -49.29 -1.23 -6.21
N GLU A 479 -49.70 -1.12 -7.47
CA GLU A 479 -50.81 -0.25 -7.90
C GLU A 479 -52.16 -0.76 -7.38
N ASN A 480 -52.36 -2.09 -7.33
CA ASN A 480 -53.59 -2.74 -6.89
C ASN A 480 -53.43 -3.46 -5.55
N GLN A 481 -53.78 -2.78 -4.44
CA GLN A 481 -53.76 -3.37 -3.10
C GLN A 481 -54.79 -4.49 -2.90
N ALA A 482 -55.82 -4.62 -3.75
CA ALA A 482 -56.82 -5.68 -3.60
C ALA A 482 -56.24 -7.06 -3.91
N THR A 483 -55.50 -7.18 -5.01
CA THR A 483 -54.83 -8.43 -5.43
C THR A 483 -53.80 -8.88 -4.38
N LEU A 484 -53.06 -7.95 -3.77
CA LEU A 484 -52.12 -8.28 -2.70
C LEU A 484 -52.80 -8.88 -1.47
N ASN A 485 -53.96 -8.35 -1.08
CA ASN A 485 -54.75 -8.90 0.02
C ASN A 485 -55.30 -10.30 -0.30
N GLU A 486 -55.66 -10.56 -1.55
CA GLU A 486 -56.09 -11.89 -2.00
C GLU A 486 -54.93 -12.90 -1.92
N ILE A 487 -53.73 -12.53 -2.41
CA ILE A 487 -52.53 -13.37 -2.27
C ILE A 487 -52.20 -13.63 -0.81
N LYS A 488 -52.20 -12.60 0.05
CA LYS A 488 -51.91 -12.73 1.48
C LYS A 488 -52.82 -13.75 2.18
N ASN A 489 -54.10 -13.82 1.78
CA ASN A 489 -55.05 -14.74 2.37
C ASN A 489 -54.85 -16.20 1.91
N GLU A 490 -54.32 -16.42 0.70
CA GLU A 490 -54.20 -17.76 0.11
C GLU A 490 -52.78 -18.34 0.18
N ILE A 491 -51.74 -17.50 0.20
CA ILE A 491 -50.34 -17.95 0.04
C ILE A 491 -49.92 -18.92 1.15
N LYS A 492 -50.41 -18.74 2.38
CA LYS A 492 -50.13 -19.68 3.48
C LYS A 492 -50.70 -21.07 3.20
N ASP A 493 -51.95 -21.13 2.75
CA ASP A 493 -52.63 -22.39 2.42
C ASP A 493 -51.94 -23.08 1.24
N ILE A 494 -51.43 -22.30 0.28
CA ILE A 494 -50.66 -22.82 -0.87
C ILE A 494 -49.33 -23.42 -0.43
N LEU A 495 -48.58 -22.73 0.43
CA LEU A 495 -47.33 -23.28 0.99
C LEU A 495 -47.61 -24.57 1.79
N ASP A 496 -48.71 -24.64 2.52
CA ASP A 496 -49.15 -25.85 3.21
C ASP A 496 -49.51 -26.98 2.22
N ILE A 497 -50.12 -26.67 1.07
CA ILE A 497 -50.40 -27.67 0.01
C ILE A 497 -49.09 -28.22 -0.56
N ILE A 498 -48.14 -27.35 -0.90
CA ILE A 498 -46.83 -27.73 -1.44
C ILE A 498 -46.13 -28.68 -0.46
N ASN A 499 -46.03 -28.32 0.82
CA ASN A 499 -45.42 -29.16 1.85
C ASN A 499 -46.07 -30.54 2.03
N ASN A 500 -47.36 -30.66 1.73
CA ASN A 500 -48.11 -31.91 1.88
C ASN A 500 -48.12 -32.76 0.60
N ASP A 501 -47.56 -32.29 -0.51
CA ASP A 501 -47.38 -33.11 -1.72
C ASP A 501 -46.27 -34.15 -1.49
N ALA A 502 -46.60 -35.41 -1.77
CA ALA A 502 -45.70 -36.54 -1.61
C ALA A 502 -44.51 -36.53 -2.59
N ASN A 503 -44.57 -35.72 -3.65
CA ASN A 503 -43.50 -35.53 -4.62
C ASN A 503 -42.74 -34.19 -4.45
N ASN A 504 -43.02 -33.44 -3.38
CA ASN A 504 -42.43 -32.14 -3.14
C ASN A 504 -40.93 -32.25 -2.78
N GLU A 505 -40.10 -31.40 -3.39
CA GLU A 505 -38.67 -31.26 -3.09
C GLU A 505 -38.38 -30.08 -2.12
N PHE A 506 -39.38 -29.25 -1.82
CA PHE A 506 -39.30 -28.10 -0.92
C PHE A 506 -39.65 -28.48 0.53
N ASP A 507 -38.97 -27.90 1.52
CA ASP A 507 -39.25 -28.08 2.96
C ASP A 507 -39.48 -26.71 3.60
N ILE A 508 -40.67 -26.16 3.41
CA ILE A 508 -40.98 -24.78 3.80
C ILE A 508 -41.67 -24.78 5.17
N ASP A 509 -41.01 -24.32 6.24
CA ASP A 509 -41.69 -24.20 7.54
C ASP A 509 -42.66 -23.01 7.57
N THR A 510 -43.94 -23.24 7.25
CA THR A 510 -45.01 -22.22 7.28
C THR A 510 -45.36 -21.72 8.67
N THR A 511 -44.75 -22.28 9.72
CA THR A 511 -44.87 -21.81 11.11
C THR A 511 -43.72 -20.90 11.53
N ALA A 512 -42.65 -20.85 10.74
CA ALA A 512 -41.52 -19.96 10.95
C ALA A 512 -41.89 -18.49 10.66
N PRO A 513 -41.15 -17.53 11.22
CA PRO A 513 -41.17 -16.15 10.75
C PRO A 513 -41.04 -16.06 9.22
N VAL A 514 -41.74 -15.10 8.61
CA VAL A 514 -41.72 -14.92 7.14
C VAL A 514 -40.32 -14.69 6.60
N GLU A 515 -39.44 -14.05 7.38
CA GLU A 515 -38.05 -13.88 6.97
C GLU A 515 -37.29 -15.20 6.90
N ASP A 516 -37.55 -16.14 7.80
CA ASP A 516 -36.90 -17.46 7.77
C ASP A 516 -37.38 -18.24 6.52
N ILE A 517 -38.65 -18.07 6.13
CA ILE A 517 -39.21 -18.62 4.88
C ILE A 517 -38.55 -17.98 3.67
N LEU A 518 -38.44 -16.64 3.64
CA LEU A 518 -37.80 -15.91 2.57
C LEU A 518 -36.31 -16.27 2.45
N ASP A 519 -35.61 -16.44 3.57
CA ASP A 519 -34.21 -16.86 3.59
C ASP A 519 -34.05 -18.28 3.02
N TYR A 520 -34.93 -19.22 3.39
CA TYR A 520 -34.96 -20.55 2.78
C TYR A 520 -35.18 -20.50 1.26
N VAL A 521 -36.22 -19.78 0.80
CA VAL A 521 -36.50 -19.65 -0.64
C VAL A 521 -35.36 -18.98 -1.39
N ASN A 522 -34.72 -18.02 -0.74
CA ASN A 522 -33.55 -17.38 -1.31
C ASN A 522 -32.36 -18.34 -1.42
N GLU A 523 -32.20 -19.35 -0.55
CA GLU A 523 -31.11 -20.34 -0.61
C GLU A 523 -31.26 -21.39 -1.72
N LEU A 524 -32.47 -21.59 -2.25
CA LEU A 524 -32.74 -22.51 -3.36
C LEU A 524 -31.88 -22.18 -4.59
N ASP A 525 -31.59 -23.21 -5.41
CA ASP A 525 -30.97 -23.00 -6.71
C ASP A 525 -31.95 -22.38 -7.72
N GLU A 526 -31.46 -21.93 -8.88
CA GLU A 526 -32.30 -21.22 -9.86
C GLU A 526 -33.46 -22.08 -10.40
N THR A 527 -33.22 -23.37 -10.62
CA THR A 527 -34.24 -24.28 -11.13
C THR A 527 -35.32 -24.52 -10.08
N GLN A 528 -34.91 -24.71 -8.83
CA GLN A 528 -35.81 -24.84 -7.68
C GLN A 528 -36.63 -23.57 -7.44
N LYS A 529 -36.01 -22.39 -7.58
CA LYS A 529 -36.71 -21.11 -7.44
C LYS A 529 -37.79 -20.91 -8.51
N GLU A 530 -37.46 -21.24 -9.77
CA GLU A 530 -38.40 -21.16 -10.88
C GLU A 530 -39.55 -22.15 -10.70
N GLU A 531 -39.26 -23.40 -10.34
CA GLU A 531 -40.28 -24.42 -10.07
C GLU A 531 -41.19 -24.04 -8.89
N LEU A 532 -40.63 -23.50 -7.81
CA LEU A 532 -41.42 -23.02 -6.67
C LEU A 532 -42.35 -21.87 -7.09
N TYR A 533 -41.83 -20.91 -7.85
CA TYR A 533 -42.63 -19.81 -8.38
C TYR A 533 -43.77 -20.33 -9.28
N GLU A 534 -43.49 -21.20 -10.25
CA GLU A 534 -44.51 -21.77 -11.13
C GLU A 534 -45.58 -22.53 -10.35
N THR A 535 -45.17 -23.31 -9.34
CA THR A 535 -46.09 -24.07 -8.49
C THR A 535 -47.03 -23.13 -7.72
N ILE A 536 -46.48 -22.12 -7.05
CA ILE A 536 -47.28 -21.11 -6.34
C ILE A 536 -48.21 -20.37 -7.31
N ALA A 537 -47.69 -19.99 -8.48
CA ALA A 537 -48.45 -19.22 -9.46
C ALA A 537 -49.64 -20.01 -10.01
N ASN A 538 -49.45 -21.30 -10.33
CA ASN A 538 -50.52 -22.18 -10.80
C ASN A 538 -51.62 -22.38 -9.74
N GLU A 539 -51.24 -22.59 -8.48
CA GLU A 539 -52.20 -22.73 -7.37
C GLU A 539 -53.02 -21.44 -7.12
N LEU A 540 -52.39 -20.27 -7.24
CA LEU A 540 -53.09 -18.98 -7.17
C LEU A 540 -54.07 -18.81 -8.34
N GLN A 541 -53.68 -19.19 -9.56
CA GLN A 541 -54.55 -19.13 -10.74
C GLN A 541 -55.74 -20.10 -10.64
N ASP A 542 -55.53 -21.30 -10.10
CA ASP A 542 -56.60 -22.28 -9.87
C ASP A 542 -57.63 -21.77 -8.83
N LYS A 543 -57.20 -20.92 -7.91
CA LYS A 543 -58.07 -20.18 -6.97
C LYS A 543 -58.73 -18.94 -7.59
N GLY A 544 -58.44 -18.64 -8.85
CA GLY A 544 -59.02 -17.51 -9.59
C GLY A 544 -58.36 -16.15 -9.30
N ILE A 545 -57.17 -16.15 -8.67
CA ILE A 545 -56.41 -14.93 -8.42
C ILE A 545 -55.63 -14.58 -9.69
N ASP A 546 -55.89 -13.39 -10.22
CA ASP A 546 -55.20 -12.89 -11.40
C ASP A 546 -53.83 -12.30 -11.01
N LEU A 547 -52.78 -13.06 -11.29
CA LEU A 547 -51.40 -12.62 -11.05
C LEU A 547 -50.93 -11.57 -12.06
N SER A 548 -51.67 -11.33 -13.14
CA SER A 548 -51.24 -10.40 -14.19
C SER A 548 -51.05 -8.99 -13.65
N ASP A 549 -51.77 -8.55 -12.62
CA ASP A 549 -51.58 -7.22 -12.01
C ASP A 549 -50.26 -7.11 -11.21
N ILE A 550 -49.86 -8.18 -10.51
CA ILE A 550 -48.63 -8.20 -9.69
C ILE A 550 -47.40 -8.51 -10.56
N LEU A 551 -47.58 -9.33 -11.60
CA LEU A 551 -46.54 -9.61 -12.59
C LEU A 551 -46.37 -8.46 -13.59
N ALA A 552 -47.46 -7.77 -13.96
CA ALA A 552 -47.39 -6.50 -14.68
C ALA A 552 -46.69 -5.45 -13.83
N ALA A 553 -46.97 -5.36 -12.52
CA ALA A 553 -46.19 -4.48 -11.64
C ALA A 553 -44.67 -4.79 -11.69
N LEU A 554 -44.30 -6.02 -12.05
CA LEU A 554 -42.94 -6.54 -12.05
C LEU A 554 -42.25 -6.70 -13.42
N GLY A 555 -42.72 -6.02 -14.47
CA GLY A 555 -42.08 -6.11 -15.79
C GLY A 555 -42.57 -7.27 -16.66
N GLN A 556 -43.41 -8.17 -16.13
CA GLN A 556 -43.76 -9.42 -16.80
C GLN A 556 -45.20 -9.43 -17.30
N THR A 557 -45.39 -9.06 -18.57
CA THR A 557 -46.58 -9.54 -19.29
C THR A 557 -46.34 -10.98 -19.77
N PRO A 558 -47.33 -11.87 -19.71
CA PRO A 558 -47.23 -13.23 -20.22
C PRO A 558 -46.95 -13.31 -21.73
#